data_AF-A0A2V9A6Y1-F1
#
_entry.id   AF-A0A2V9A6Y1-F1
#
_cell.length_a   1.000
_cell.length_b   1.000
_cell.length_c   1.000
_cell.angle_alpha   90.00
_cell.angle_beta   90.00
_cell.angle_gamma   90.00
#
_symmetry.space_group_name_H-M   'P 1'
#
loop_
_entity.id
_entity.type
_entity.pdbx_description
1 polymer ?
#
loop_
_entity_poly.entity_id
_entity_poly.type
_entity_poly.pdbx_seq_one_letter_code
_entity_poly.pdbx_strand_id
1 'polypeptide(L)'
;MSKSVLGLFAGVLLLASSAEAQFKNGSQPTELNIPRVSQRGSVTQRIGLTDITINYHRPMVGGREIWGKTVPYGKVWRAGANENTTIAFPDDVTVEGKALAAGTYGLHTIPDKEQWTIIFSKNATSWGSFSYDEKEDALRVSVKPHAAEAFEALTYTFDDVKPESAVATLRWEKLAVPFQIGVDVKAVVLRSIKHELRSVGGFTWAGFDEAAQWCLDNNYNLEEALKWENTSIQNEDRFENWETKSRILTAMGKKEDADKALATALDKANAIQLYVYARGLQRNGNTKRAFELYPQVPKKDPNHWISHLALARVDSNKGDFPAAAKEMTQAISGAPDTNKPFLEPLLKRLEAKDDINK
;
A
#
# COMPACT_ATOMS: atom_id res chain seq x y z
N MET A 1 -54.04 -52.65 -41.40
CA MET A 1 -53.01 -52.71 -40.36
C MET A 1 -51.81 -51.87 -40.78
N SER A 2 -51.61 -50.71 -40.16
CA SER A 2 -50.28 -50.22 -39.75
C SER A 2 -50.47 -48.95 -38.93
N LYS A 3 -49.69 -48.83 -37.87
CA LYS A 3 -49.86 -47.93 -36.72
C LYS A 3 -49.09 -46.62 -36.91
N SER A 4 -49.62 -45.61 -36.23
CA SER A 4 -49.04 -44.32 -35.91
C SER A 4 -47.66 -44.39 -35.24
N VAL A 5 -46.82 -43.39 -35.52
CA VAL A 5 -45.84 -42.88 -34.56
C VAL A 5 -45.89 -41.35 -34.64
N LEU A 6 -46.45 -40.72 -33.60
CA LEU A 6 -46.46 -39.28 -33.39
C LEU A 6 -45.24 -38.95 -32.51
N GLY A 7 -44.26 -38.25 -33.05
CA GLY A 7 -43.12 -37.73 -32.29
C GLY A 7 -43.46 -36.37 -31.69
N LEU A 8 -43.53 -36.29 -30.36
CA LEU A 8 -43.74 -35.06 -29.60
C LEU A 8 -42.39 -34.32 -29.48
N PHE A 9 -42.22 -33.20 -30.18
CA PHE A 9 -41.12 -32.26 -29.92
C PHE A 9 -41.53 -31.33 -28.76
N ALA A 10 -41.03 -31.62 -27.56
CA ALA A 10 -41.06 -30.69 -26.44
C ALA A 10 -39.92 -29.67 -26.63
N GLY A 11 -40.23 -28.57 -27.30
CA GLY A 11 -39.32 -27.46 -27.54
C GLY A 11 -39.17 -26.56 -26.30
N VAL A 12 -37.93 -26.49 -25.83
CA VAL A 12 -37.34 -25.54 -24.88
C VAL A 12 -37.97 -24.13 -24.93
N LEU A 13 -38.55 -23.69 -23.81
CA LEU A 13 -39.21 -22.37 -23.67
C LEU A 13 -38.66 -21.53 -22.49
N LEU A 14 -37.46 -21.85 -21.99
CA LEU A 14 -36.91 -21.24 -20.76
C LEU A 14 -35.85 -20.13 -20.97
N LEU A 15 -35.50 -19.77 -22.22
CA LEU A 15 -34.42 -18.79 -22.49
C LEU A 15 -34.89 -17.36 -22.81
N ALA A 16 -36.19 -17.10 -23.02
CA ALA A 16 -36.66 -15.80 -23.49
C ALA A 16 -36.74 -14.71 -22.39
N SER A 17 -36.94 -15.09 -21.12
CA SER A 17 -37.24 -14.12 -20.04
C SER A 17 -36.02 -13.38 -19.48
N SER A 18 -34.83 -14.00 -19.51
CA SER A 18 -33.60 -13.34 -19.05
C SER A 18 -33.14 -12.26 -20.03
N ALA A 19 -33.44 -12.42 -21.32
CA ALA A 19 -32.96 -11.51 -22.35
C ALA A 19 -33.64 -10.13 -22.27
N GLU A 20 -34.96 -10.09 -22.09
CA GLU A 20 -35.74 -8.84 -22.03
C GLU A 20 -35.32 -7.92 -20.88
N ALA A 21 -34.99 -8.47 -19.71
CA ALA A 21 -34.54 -7.70 -18.55
C ALA A 21 -33.20 -6.99 -18.80
N GLN A 22 -32.32 -7.60 -19.59
CA GLN A 22 -31.00 -7.04 -19.87
C GLN A 22 -31.01 -5.90 -20.91
N PHE A 23 -31.96 -5.93 -21.86
CA PHE A 23 -32.19 -4.84 -22.82
C PHE A 23 -32.97 -3.67 -22.21
N LYS A 24 -33.92 -3.95 -21.29
CA LYS A 24 -34.65 -2.90 -20.55
C LYS A 24 -33.74 -2.01 -19.71
N ASN A 25 -32.54 -2.48 -19.33
CA ASN A 25 -31.51 -1.69 -18.63
C ASN A 25 -30.72 -0.69 -19.51
N GLY A 26 -31.21 -0.36 -20.72
CA GLY A 26 -30.77 0.86 -21.43
C GLY A 26 -29.70 0.68 -22.50
N SER A 27 -29.61 -0.46 -23.16
CA SER A 27 -28.67 -0.62 -24.28
C SER A 27 -29.09 -1.74 -25.24
N GLN A 28 -29.58 -1.34 -26.42
CA GLN A 28 -29.55 -2.18 -27.61
C GLN A 28 -28.10 -2.21 -28.12
N PRO A 29 -27.52 -3.36 -28.48
CA PRO A 29 -26.25 -3.41 -29.17
C PRO A 29 -26.38 -2.62 -30.47
N THR A 30 -25.53 -1.61 -30.63
CA THR A 30 -25.42 -0.88 -31.89
C THR A 30 -24.34 -1.55 -32.73
N GLU A 31 -24.65 -1.86 -33.98
CA GLU A 31 -23.65 -2.36 -34.94
C GLU A 31 -22.63 -1.27 -35.32
N LEU A 32 -23.00 0.00 -35.13
CA LEU A 32 -22.21 1.18 -35.46
C LEU A 32 -21.72 1.89 -34.18
N ASN A 33 -20.58 2.59 -34.30
CA ASN A 33 -20.03 3.42 -33.22
C ASN A 33 -20.73 4.78 -33.17
N ILE A 34 -21.83 4.86 -32.43
CA ILE A 34 -22.66 6.05 -32.24
C ILE A 34 -22.88 6.32 -30.74
N PRO A 35 -23.26 7.56 -30.33
CA PRO A 35 -23.51 7.87 -28.92
C PRO A 35 -24.50 6.89 -28.28
N ARG A 36 -24.09 6.29 -27.16
CA ARG A 36 -24.89 5.32 -26.39
C ARG A 36 -25.75 6.02 -25.34
N VAL A 37 -26.92 5.47 -25.02
CA VAL A 37 -27.79 6.04 -23.96
C VAL A 37 -27.09 5.98 -22.60
N SER A 38 -26.52 4.83 -22.27
CA SER A 38 -25.69 4.67 -21.08
C SER A 38 -24.22 4.95 -21.43
N GLN A 39 -23.70 6.06 -20.93
CA GLN A 39 -22.31 6.48 -21.12
C GLN A 39 -21.36 5.61 -20.27
N ARG A 40 -20.13 5.46 -20.75
CA ARG A 40 -19.05 4.73 -20.06
C ARG A 40 -18.49 5.60 -18.93
N GLY A 41 -18.20 4.98 -17.79
CA GLY A 41 -17.51 5.57 -16.64
C GLY A 41 -16.36 4.67 -16.19
N SER A 42 -15.43 5.27 -15.45
CA SER A 42 -14.34 4.55 -14.79
C SER A 42 -14.03 5.22 -13.45
N VAL A 43 -13.61 4.42 -12.47
CA VAL A 43 -13.09 4.89 -11.18
C VAL A 43 -11.89 4.04 -10.79
N THR A 44 -10.85 4.67 -10.25
CA THR A 44 -9.63 4.00 -9.79
C THR A 44 -9.31 4.44 -8.36
N GLN A 45 -8.87 3.49 -7.54
CA GLN A 45 -8.35 3.74 -6.19
C GLN A 45 -7.04 2.98 -5.98
N ARG A 46 -6.03 3.67 -5.44
CA ARG A 46 -4.77 3.05 -5.02
C ARG A 46 -4.84 2.60 -3.56
N ILE A 47 -4.43 1.37 -3.27
CA ILE A 47 -4.19 0.85 -1.91
C ILE A 47 -2.76 0.30 -1.88
N GLY A 48 -1.90 0.84 -1.01
CA GLY A 48 -0.46 0.59 -1.10
C GLY A 48 0.08 0.98 -2.48
N LEU A 49 0.56 0.00 -3.25
CA LEU A 49 1.01 0.19 -4.64
C LEU A 49 0.00 -0.28 -5.70
N THR A 50 -1.08 -0.95 -5.28
CA THR A 50 -2.06 -1.60 -6.15
C THR A 50 -3.15 -0.63 -6.60
N ASP A 51 -3.29 -0.42 -7.90
CA ASP A 51 -4.37 0.38 -8.51
C ASP A 51 -5.56 -0.50 -8.86
N ILE A 52 -6.67 -0.34 -8.14
CA ILE A 52 -7.92 -1.05 -8.40
C ILE A 52 -8.78 -0.19 -9.31
N THR A 53 -9.19 -0.72 -10.46
CA THR A 53 -9.97 0.04 -11.44
C THR A 53 -11.29 -0.64 -11.78
N ILE A 54 -12.41 0.08 -11.70
CA ILE A 54 -13.73 -0.38 -12.13
C ILE A 54 -14.12 0.39 -13.39
N ASN A 55 -14.32 -0.33 -14.50
CA ASN A 55 -14.87 0.22 -15.73
C ASN A 55 -16.31 -0.26 -15.92
N TYR A 56 -17.22 0.66 -16.19
CA TYR A 56 -18.64 0.36 -16.23
C TYR A 56 -19.39 1.30 -17.17
N HIS A 57 -20.66 1.00 -17.41
CA HIS A 57 -21.59 1.94 -18.03
C HIS A 57 -22.65 2.34 -17.02
N ARG A 58 -23.09 3.59 -17.13
CA ARG A 58 -23.90 4.29 -16.13
C ARG A 58 -25.37 4.43 -16.57
N PRO A 59 -26.22 3.38 -16.45
CA PRO A 59 -27.63 3.53 -16.76
C PRO A 59 -28.28 4.54 -15.80
N MET A 60 -29.23 5.32 -16.34
CA MET A 60 -30.02 6.28 -15.56
C MET A 60 -31.22 5.58 -14.92
N VAL A 61 -31.71 6.02 -13.76
CA VAL A 61 -32.98 5.52 -13.21
C VAL A 61 -34.11 5.83 -14.19
N GLY A 62 -34.19 7.07 -14.68
CA GLY A 62 -35.07 7.48 -15.77
C GLY A 62 -36.56 7.27 -15.46
N GLY A 63 -36.96 7.48 -14.20
CA GLY A 63 -38.34 7.30 -13.73
C GLY A 63 -38.82 5.84 -13.67
N ARG A 64 -37.93 4.86 -13.88
CA ARG A 64 -38.26 3.44 -13.86
C ARG A 64 -38.09 2.86 -12.46
N GLU A 65 -38.88 1.84 -12.16
CA GLU A 65 -38.65 1.01 -10.98
C GLU A 65 -37.51 0.03 -11.28
N ILE A 66 -36.42 0.17 -10.54
CA ILE A 66 -35.17 -0.55 -10.82
C ILE A 66 -35.22 -1.96 -10.23
N TRP A 67 -35.32 -2.07 -8.91
CA TRP A 67 -35.13 -3.33 -8.20
C TRP A 67 -36.38 -4.22 -8.23
N GLY A 68 -36.22 -5.49 -8.61
CA GLY A 68 -37.33 -6.43 -8.76
C GLY A 68 -38.11 -6.29 -10.08
N LYS A 69 -37.86 -5.23 -10.86
CA LYS A 69 -38.43 -5.05 -12.21
C LYS A 69 -37.35 -4.94 -13.26
N THR A 70 -36.75 -3.76 -13.44
CA THR A 70 -35.73 -3.54 -14.47
C THR A 70 -34.49 -4.41 -14.23
N VAL A 71 -34.09 -4.53 -12.97
CA VAL A 71 -33.13 -5.52 -12.47
C VAL A 71 -33.90 -6.56 -11.65
N PRO A 72 -34.24 -7.72 -12.22
CA PRO A 72 -35.01 -8.74 -11.52
C PRO A 72 -34.18 -9.42 -10.42
N TYR A 73 -34.81 -9.70 -9.29
CA TYR A 73 -34.18 -10.44 -8.20
C TYR A 73 -33.94 -11.90 -8.58
N GLY A 74 -32.90 -12.51 -7.99
CA GLY A 74 -32.52 -13.91 -8.20
C GLY A 74 -31.96 -14.21 -9.59
N LYS A 75 -31.62 -13.18 -10.38
CA LYS A 75 -31.05 -13.32 -11.72
C LYS A 75 -29.70 -12.62 -11.82
N VAL A 76 -28.80 -13.21 -12.60
CA VAL A 76 -27.48 -12.63 -12.86
C VAL A 76 -27.63 -11.35 -13.66
N TRP A 77 -26.96 -10.30 -13.20
CA TRP A 77 -26.92 -8.99 -13.83
C TRP A 77 -25.49 -8.45 -13.84
N ARG A 78 -25.09 -7.85 -14.96
CA ARG A 78 -23.75 -7.26 -15.21
C ARG A 78 -23.38 -6.03 -14.37
N ALA A 79 -24.21 -5.68 -13.38
CA ALA A 79 -23.98 -4.57 -12.48
C ALA A 79 -23.69 -3.24 -13.23
N GLY A 80 -24.41 -3.01 -14.34
CA GLY A 80 -24.16 -1.94 -15.30
C GLY A 80 -25.02 -2.07 -16.55
N ALA A 81 -24.61 -1.41 -17.63
CA ALA A 81 -25.25 -1.46 -18.96
C ALA A 81 -24.23 -1.79 -20.07
N ASN A 82 -24.69 -2.05 -21.30
CA ASN A 82 -23.85 -2.48 -22.44
C ASN A 82 -23.02 -3.75 -22.15
N GLU A 83 -21.70 -3.68 -22.31
CA GLU A 83 -20.72 -4.69 -21.90
C GLU A 83 -20.75 -4.92 -20.39
N ASN A 84 -20.23 -6.06 -19.94
CA ASN A 84 -20.14 -6.30 -18.52
C ASN A 84 -19.23 -5.28 -17.83
N THR A 85 -19.64 -4.86 -16.63
CA THR A 85 -18.75 -4.07 -15.78
C THR A 85 -17.49 -4.89 -15.53
N THR A 86 -16.33 -4.25 -15.54
CA THR A 86 -15.07 -4.92 -15.23
C THR A 86 -14.41 -4.31 -14.02
N ILE A 87 -13.72 -5.14 -13.25
CA ILE A 87 -12.86 -4.73 -12.14
C ILE A 87 -11.49 -5.38 -12.31
N ALA A 88 -10.44 -4.56 -12.23
CA ALA A 88 -9.06 -4.98 -12.45
C ALA A 88 -8.24 -4.84 -11.17
N PHE A 89 -7.47 -5.89 -10.89
CA PHE A 89 -6.51 -5.98 -9.79
C PHE A 89 -5.14 -6.36 -10.37
N PRO A 90 -4.14 -5.47 -10.36
CA PRO A 90 -2.79 -5.81 -10.85
C PRO A 90 -2.03 -6.74 -9.88
N ASP A 91 -2.49 -6.85 -8.64
CA ASP A 91 -1.95 -7.71 -7.59
C ASP A 91 -3.05 -8.62 -7.04
N ASP A 92 -2.65 -9.71 -6.38
CA ASP A 92 -3.57 -10.53 -5.60
C ASP A 92 -4.22 -9.71 -4.49
N VAL A 93 -5.52 -9.89 -4.28
CA VAL A 93 -6.32 -9.18 -3.28
C VAL A 93 -7.17 -10.15 -2.46
N THR A 94 -7.81 -9.62 -1.44
CA THR A 94 -8.95 -10.27 -0.80
C THR A 94 -10.21 -9.47 -1.06
N VAL A 95 -11.32 -10.16 -1.29
CA VAL A 95 -12.65 -9.56 -1.38
C VAL A 95 -13.55 -10.22 -0.34
N GLU A 96 -14.13 -9.44 0.56
CA GLU A 96 -14.90 -9.96 1.71
C GLU A 96 -14.13 -11.06 2.47
N GLY A 97 -12.82 -10.86 2.65
CA GLY A 97 -11.91 -11.81 3.32
C GLY A 97 -11.53 -13.07 2.51
N LYS A 98 -12.03 -13.23 1.28
CA LYS A 98 -11.68 -14.36 0.40
C LYS A 98 -10.61 -13.96 -0.61
N ALA A 99 -9.62 -14.82 -0.84
CA ALA A 99 -8.55 -14.56 -1.79
C ALA A 99 -9.07 -14.50 -3.24
N LEU A 100 -8.54 -13.55 -4.00
CA LEU A 100 -8.75 -13.40 -5.44
C LEU A 100 -7.40 -13.04 -6.08
N ALA A 101 -6.99 -13.83 -7.08
CA ALA A 101 -5.72 -13.59 -7.76
C ALA A 101 -5.74 -12.27 -8.56
N ALA A 102 -4.57 -11.76 -8.92
CA ALA A 102 -4.42 -10.66 -9.87
C ALA A 102 -5.13 -10.99 -11.19
N GLY A 103 -5.84 -10.01 -11.76
CA GLY A 103 -6.54 -10.18 -13.02
C GLY A 103 -7.58 -9.10 -13.28
N THR A 104 -8.17 -9.16 -14.48
CA THR A 104 -9.36 -8.38 -14.84
C THR A 104 -10.55 -9.30 -14.88
N TYR A 105 -11.58 -8.96 -14.12
CA TYR A 105 -12.77 -9.78 -13.94
C TYR A 105 -14.01 -9.07 -14.47
N GLY A 106 -14.92 -9.82 -15.09
CA GLY A 106 -16.30 -9.40 -15.31
C GLY A 106 -17.03 -9.38 -13.97
N LEU A 107 -17.54 -8.21 -13.59
CA LEU A 107 -18.31 -8.01 -12.37
C LEU A 107 -19.79 -8.26 -12.66
N HIS A 108 -20.33 -9.29 -12.02
CA HIS A 108 -21.74 -9.62 -12.05
C HIS A 108 -22.31 -9.64 -10.63
N THR A 109 -23.62 -9.53 -10.54
CA THR A 109 -24.34 -9.64 -9.27
C THR A 109 -25.57 -10.53 -9.44
N ILE A 110 -26.01 -11.14 -8.35
CA ILE A 110 -27.36 -11.69 -8.21
C ILE A 110 -28.05 -10.86 -7.13
N PRO A 111 -28.86 -9.87 -7.53
CA PRO A 111 -29.61 -9.04 -6.60
C PRO A 111 -30.68 -9.85 -5.90
N ASP A 112 -30.87 -9.58 -4.61
CA ASP A 112 -32.00 -10.05 -3.81
C ASP A 112 -32.44 -8.94 -2.83
N LYS A 113 -33.50 -9.18 -2.07
CA LYS A 113 -34.05 -8.21 -1.12
C LYS A 113 -33.14 -7.99 0.09
N GLU A 114 -32.50 -9.04 0.59
CA GLU A 114 -31.76 -9.00 1.85
C GLU A 114 -30.25 -9.14 1.67
N GLN A 115 -29.82 -9.95 0.70
CA GLN A 115 -28.43 -10.28 0.48
C GLN A 115 -28.16 -10.42 -1.01
N TRP A 116 -27.10 -9.78 -1.48
CA TRP A 116 -26.65 -9.86 -2.86
C TRP A 116 -25.45 -10.80 -2.96
N THR A 117 -25.36 -11.51 -4.07
CA THR A 117 -24.12 -12.18 -4.44
C THR A 117 -23.36 -11.30 -5.43
N ILE A 118 -22.12 -10.94 -5.11
CA ILE A 118 -21.18 -10.32 -6.05
C ILE A 118 -20.32 -11.44 -6.66
N ILE A 119 -20.11 -11.38 -7.96
CA ILE A 119 -19.46 -12.42 -8.75
C ILE A 119 -18.33 -11.80 -9.56
N PHE A 120 -17.16 -12.42 -9.49
CA PHE A 120 -15.98 -12.07 -10.28
C PHE A 120 -15.76 -13.18 -11.31
N SER A 121 -16.22 -12.97 -12.54
CA SER A 121 -16.07 -13.91 -13.65
C SER A 121 -14.75 -13.67 -14.40
N LYS A 122 -14.10 -14.75 -14.86
CA LYS A 122 -12.90 -14.66 -15.73
C LYS A 122 -13.21 -14.10 -17.11
N ASN A 123 -14.48 -14.03 -17.50
CA ASN A 123 -14.92 -13.44 -18.75
C ASN A 123 -15.25 -11.94 -18.56
N ALA A 124 -14.36 -11.07 -19.05
CA ALA A 124 -14.43 -9.62 -18.87
C ALA A 124 -14.71 -8.84 -20.18
N THR A 125 -15.17 -9.52 -21.23
CA THR A 125 -15.34 -8.94 -22.57
C THR A 125 -16.76 -9.04 -23.13
N SER A 126 -17.63 -9.76 -22.41
CA SER A 126 -18.96 -10.09 -22.92
C SER A 126 -19.93 -8.92 -22.87
N TRP A 127 -20.82 -8.87 -23.85
CA TRP A 127 -22.00 -8.02 -23.80
C TRP A 127 -23.02 -8.57 -22.80
N GLY A 128 -23.55 -7.72 -21.92
CA GLY A 128 -24.63 -8.15 -21.06
C GLY A 128 -24.20 -9.15 -19.97
N SER A 129 -25.09 -10.07 -19.63
CA SER A 129 -24.74 -11.34 -18.95
C SER A 129 -25.38 -12.52 -19.69
N PHE A 130 -25.59 -12.39 -21.01
CA PHE A 130 -26.25 -13.41 -21.83
C PHE A 130 -25.36 -14.65 -22.02
N SER A 131 -24.05 -14.42 -22.14
CA SER A 131 -23.00 -15.45 -22.25
C SER A 131 -22.37 -15.80 -20.90
N TYR A 132 -23.00 -15.41 -19.79
CA TYR A 132 -22.49 -15.72 -18.47
C TYR A 132 -22.48 -17.24 -18.21
N ASP A 133 -21.33 -17.79 -17.85
CA ASP A 133 -21.16 -19.17 -17.39
C ASP A 133 -20.58 -19.17 -15.98
N GLU A 134 -21.30 -19.78 -15.03
CA GLU A 134 -20.88 -19.94 -13.64
C GLU A 134 -19.55 -20.71 -13.49
N LYS A 135 -19.19 -21.56 -14.46
CA LYS A 135 -17.89 -22.26 -14.47
C LYS A 135 -16.71 -21.31 -14.65
N GLU A 136 -16.95 -20.11 -15.15
CA GLU A 136 -15.94 -19.06 -15.33
C GLU A 136 -15.77 -18.20 -14.07
N ASP A 137 -16.56 -18.41 -13.02
CA ASP A 137 -16.46 -17.66 -11.78
C ASP A 137 -15.12 -17.94 -11.08
N ALA A 138 -14.36 -16.88 -10.82
CA ALA A 138 -13.19 -16.93 -9.95
C ALA A 138 -13.58 -16.79 -8.48
N LEU A 139 -14.62 -16.00 -8.18
CA LEU A 139 -15.06 -15.75 -6.81
C LEU A 139 -16.54 -15.37 -6.73
N ARG A 140 -17.22 -15.83 -5.68
CA ARG A 140 -18.53 -15.35 -5.22
C ARG A 140 -18.47 -14.91 -3.77
N VAL A 141 -18.98 -13.73 -3.49
CA VAL A 141 -19.11 -13.17 -2.13
C VAL A 141 -20.53 -12.69 -1.88
N SER A 142 -20.99 -12.82 -0.64
CA SER A 142 -22.32 -12.39 -0.24
C SER A 142 -22.21 -11.11 0.55
N VAL A 143 -22.94 -10.09 0.15
CA VAL A 143 -22.93 -8.75 0.78
C VAL A 143 -24.34 -8.27 1.05
N LYS A 144 -24.48 -7.34 1.98
CA LYS A 144 -25.79 -6.79 2.36
C LYS A 144 -25.98 -5.42 1.70
N PRO A 145 -26.95 -5.25 0.79
CA PRO A 145 -27.32 -3.93 0.31
C PRO A 145 -27.93 -3.12 1.46
N HIS A 146 -27.81 -1.79 1.40
CA HIS A 146 -28.49 -0.91 2.33
C HIS A 146 -29.07 0.31 1.61
N ALA A 147 -30.07 0.93 2.24
CA ALA A 147 -30.61 2.19 1.75
C ALA A 147 -29.54 3.29 1.77
N ALA A 148 -29.57 4.14 0.75
CA ALA A 148 -28.65 5.26 0.59
C ALA A 148 -29.37 6.43 -0.09
N GLU A 149 -28.69 7.58 -0.19
CA GLU A 149 -29.17 8.71 -0.98
C GLU A 149 -29.38 8.32 -2.44
N ALA A 150 -30.35 8.96 -3.10
CA ALA A 150 -30.74 8.61 -4.44
C ALA A 150 -29.66 9.01 -5.47
N PHE A 151 -29.17 8.06 -6.25
CA PHE A 151 -28.29 8.30 -7.40
C PHE A 151 -29.04 8.05 -8.71
N GLU A 152 -29.17 9.10 -9.52
CA GLU A 152 -29.85 9.00 -10.83
C GLU A 152 -29.06 8.14 -11.82
N ALA A 153 -27.74 8.34 -11.92
CA ALA A 153 -26.86 7.50 -12.73
C ALA A 153 -26.17 6.46 -11.86
N LEU A 154 -26.14 5.20 -12.29
CA LEU A 154 -25.35 4.17 -11.62
C LEU A 154 -23.90 4.64 -11.51
N THR A 155 -23.35 4.53 -10.30
CA THR A 155 -22.03 5.04 -9.94
C THR A 155 -21.31 4.04 -9.06
N TYR A 156 -20.02 3.80 -9.32
CA TYR A 156 -19.14 3.09 -8.39
C TYR A 156 -18.28 4.11 -7.64
N THR A 157 -18.14 3.93 -6.33
CA THR A 157 -17.23 4.70 -5.48
C THR A 157 -16.29 3.78 -4.71
N PHE A 158 -15.18 4.34 -4.22
CA PHE A 158 -14.36 3.73 -3.19
C PHE A 158 -14.52 4.54 -1.91
N ASP A 159 -15.08 3.90 -0.90
CA ASP A 159 -15.35 4.46 0.42
C ASP A 159 -14.39 3.84 1.46
N ASP A 160 -14.32 4.41 2.66
CA ASP A 160 -13.54 3.88 3.80
C ASP A 160 -12.09 3.46 3.45
N VAL A 161 -11.40 4.30 2.66
CA VAL A 161 -10.02 4.05 2.24
C VAL A 161 -9.08 4.07 3.45
N LYS A 162 -8.39 2.96 3.66
CA LYS A 162 -7.41 2.69 4.72
C LYS A 162 -6.08 2.25 4.09
N PRO A 163 -4.97 2.20 4.86
CA PRO A 163 -3.67 1.81 4.32
C PRO A 163 -3.66 0.48 3.54
N GLU A 164 -4.47 -0.50 3.95
CA GLU A 164 -4.47 -1.87 3.40
C GLU A 164 -5.84 -2.30 2.83
N SER A 165 -6.84 -1.42 2.81
CA SER A 165 -8.19 -1.79 2.35
C SER A 165 -9.01 -0.60 1.89
N ALA A 166 -10.02 -0.84 1.06
CA ALA A 166 -11.09 0.11 0.76
C ALA A 166 -12.40 -0.65 0.54
N VAL A 167 -13.53 0.05 0.54
CA VAL A 167 -14.85 -0.51 0.24
C VAL A 167 -15.27 -0.02 -1.14
N ALA A 168 -15.39 -0.93 -2.11
CA ALA A 168 -15.99 -0.61 -3.40
C ALA A 168 -17.51 -0.68 -3.28
N THR A 169 -18.21 0.37 -3.70
CA THR A 169 -19.67 0.48 -3.52
C THR A 169 -20.35 0.76 -4.84
N LEU A 170 -21.29 -0.11 -5.24
CA LEU A 170 -22.26 0.19 -6.29
C LEU A 170 -23.35 1.08 -5.70
N ARG A 171 -23.59 2.26 -6.28
CA ARG A 171 -24.63 3.21 -5.87
C ARG A 171 -25.57 3.48 -7.05
N TRP A 172 -26.84 3.17 -6.89
CA TRP A 172 -27.86 3.46 -7.92
C TRP A 172 -29.26 3.46 -7.33
N GLU A 173 -30.11 4.39 -7.79
CA GLU A 173 -31.38 4.67 -7.13
C GLU A 173 -31.11 4.90 -5.64
N LYS A 174 -31.90 4.34 -4.71
CA LYS A 174 -31.76 4.51 -3.26
C LYS A 174 -31.02 3.35 -2.60
N LEU A 175 -30.24 2.57 -3.36
CA LEU A 175 -29.44 1.46 -2.84
C LEU A 175 -27.95 1.70 -3.01
N ALA A 176 -27.22 1.28 -1.98
CA ALA A 176 -25.78 1.09 -2.00
C ALA A 176 -25.46 -0.38 -1.71
N VAL A 177 -24.50 -0.93 -2.45
CA VAL A 177 -24.04 -2.32 -2.32
C VAL A 177 -22.53 -2.31 -2.12
N PRO A 178 -22.06 -2.24 -0.87
CA PRO A 178 -20.64 -2.21 -0.55
C PRO A 178 -20.03 -3.62 -0.57
N PHE A 179 -18.78 -3.71 -0.98
CA PHE A 179 -17.92 -4.86 -0.71
C PHE A 179 -16.48 -4.43 -0.40
N GLN A 180 -15.89 -5.01 0.64
CA GLN A 180 -14.55 -4.71 1.11
C GLN A 180 -13.51 -5.42 0.25
N ILE A 181 -12.48 -4.67 -0.13
CA ILE A 181 -11.28 -5.15 -0.81
C ILE A 181 -10.09 -4.90 0.12
N GLY A 182 -9.29 -5.95 0.37
CA GLY A 182 -8.04 -5.87 1.13
C GLY A 182 -6.83 -6.21 0.26
N VAL A 183 -5.70 -5.58 0.53
CA VAL A 183 -4.43 -5.79 -0.16
C VAL A 183 -3.36 -6.14 0.86
N ASP A 184 -2.60 -7.21 0.62
CA ASP A 184 -1.37 -7.48 1.38
C ASP A 184 -0.27 -6.52 0.91
N VAL A 185 -0.31 -5.30 1.45
CA VAL A 185 0.60 -4.21 1.06
C VAL A 185 2.05 -4.63 1.25
N LYS A 186 2.36 -5.39 2.31
CA LYS A 186 3.73 -5.83 2.57
C LYS A 186 4.21 -6.81 1.51
N ALA A 187 3.39 -7.76 1.09
CA ALA A 187 3.73 -8.67 0.00
C ALA A 187 3.86 -7.95 -1.35
N VAL A 188 2.98 -6.99 -1.63
CA VAL A 188 3.03 -6.17 -2.85
C VAL A 188 4.34 -5.36 -2.90
N VAL A 189 4.67 -4.64 -1.83
CA VAL A 189 5.90 -3.84 -1.77
C VAL A 189 7.14 -4.72 -1.86
N LEU A 190 7.18 -5.88 -1.20
CA LEU A 190 8.29 -6.81 -1.32
C LEU A 190 8.49 -7.29 -2.77
N ARG A 191 7.41 -7.55 -3.51
CA ARG A 191 7.50 -7.90 -4.94
C ARG A 191 8.03 -6.74 -5.78
N SER A 192 7.58 -5.51 -5.52
CA SER A 192 8.07 -4.31 -6.22
C SER A 192 9.55 -4.08 -5.93
N ILE A 193 10.00 -4.15 -4.66
CA ILE A 193 11.42 -4.09 -4.28
C ILE A 193 12.22 -5.15 -5.05
N LYS A 194 11.79 -6.40 -5.05
CA LYS A 194 12.45 -7.50 -5.81
C LYS A 194 12.54 -7.21 -7.30
N HIS A 195 11.53 -6.56 -7.88
CA HIS A 195 11.54 -6.18 -9.27
C HIS A 195 12.53 -5.03 -9.54
N GLU A 196 12.51 -3.98 -8.70
CA GLU A 196 13.34 -2.79 -8.84
C GLU A 196 14.83 -3.07 -8.60
N LEU A 197 15.15 -4.02 -7.72
CA LEU A 197 16.51 -4.54 -7.53
C LEU A 197 17.06 -5.30 -8.75
N ARG A 198 16.25 -5.57 -9.78
CA ARG A 198 16.72 -6.09 -11.08
C ARG A 198 17.10 -4.98 -12.06
N SER A 199 16.97 -3.72 -11.65
CA SER A 199 17.23 -2.52 -12.44
C SER A 199 18.08 -1.54 -11.62
N VAL A 200 17.86 -0.23 -11.79
CA VAL A 200 18.62 0.86 -11.16
C VAL A 200 18.83 0.66 -9.65
N GLY A 201 17.82 0.17 -8.93
CA GLY A 201 17.92 -0.10 -7.49
C GLY A 201 18.95 -1.18 -7.14
N GLY A 202 19.23 -2.11 -8.05
CA GLY A 202 20.21 -3.18 -7.84
C GLY A 202 21.64 -2.84 -8.25
N PHE A 203 21.92 -1.62 -8.72
CA PHE A 203 23.26 -1.24 -9.21
C PHE A 203 24.19 -0.68 -8.13
N THR A 204 23.66 -0.32 -6.96
CA THR A 204 24.44 0.31 -5.89
C THR A 204 24.16 -0.38 -4.56
N TRP A 205 25.05 -0.17 -3.57
CA TRP A 205 24.80 -0.62 -2.20
C TRP A 205 23.50 -0.03 -1.63
N ALA A 206 23.18 1.22 -2.00
CA ALA A 206 22.09 1.99 -1.41
C ALA A 206 20.71 1.35 -1.65
N GLY A 207 20.44 0.83 -2.85
CA GLY A 207 19.14 0.20 -3.10
C GLY A 207 18.96 -1.13 -2.37
N PHE A 208 20.04 -1.89 -2.14
CA PHE A 208 19.99 -3.10 -1.31
C PHE A 208 19.83 -2.77 0.19
N ASP A 209 20.52 -1.75 0.70
CA ASP A 209 20.34 -1.24 2.07
C ASP A 209 18.92 -0.69 2.27
N GLU A 210 18.37 0.09 1.33
CA GLU A 210 16.99 0.60 1.39
C GLU A 210 15.95 -0.55 1.39
N ALA A 211 16.16 -1.57 0.55
CA ALA A 211 15.32 -2.77 0.53
C ALA A 211 15.34 -3.51 1.87
N ALA A 212 16.52 -3.66 2.48
CA ALA A 212 16.69 -4.30 3.77
C ALA A 212 16.09 -3.49 4.92
N GLN A 213 16.26 -2.15 4.90
CA GLN A 213 15.64 -1.23 5.85
C GLN A 213 14.11 -1.28 5.79
N TRP A 214 13.52 -1.30 4.58
CA TRP A 214 12.07 -1.40 4.46
C TRP A 214 11.53 -2.69 5.11
N CYS A 215 12.20 -3.82 4.89
CA CYS A 215 11.86 -5.09 5.53
C CYS A 215 12.00 -5.03 7.05
N LEU A 216 13.07 -4.41 7.55
CA LEU A 216 13.32 -4.21 8.98
C LEU A 216 12.23 -3.35 9.63
N ASP A 217 11.93 -2.18 9.07
CA ASP A 217 10.96 -1.23 9.61
C ASP A 217 9.54 -1.80 9.64
N ASN A 218 9.24 -2.74 8.74
CA ASN A 218 7.95 -3.45 8.67
C ASN A 218 7.94 -4.79 9.41
N ASN A 219 9.05 -5.18 10.04
CA ASN A 219 9.29 -6.49 10.67
C ASN A 219 8.84 -7.65 9.75
N TYR A 220 9.29 -7.64 8.49
CA TYR A 220 8.78 -8.52 7.44
C TYR A 220 9.92 -9.04 6.56
N ASN A 221 9.99 -10.37 6.38
CA ASN A 221 11.03 -11.05 5.59
C ASN A 221 12.48 -10.70 6.03
N LEU A 222 12.76 -10.72 7.34
CA LEU A 222 14.08 -10.38 7.89
C LEU A 222 15.24 -11.24 7.35
N GLU A 223 14.98 -12.48 6.97
CA GLU A 223 16.00 -13.33 6.32
C GLU A 223 16.40 -12.80 4.95
N GLU A 224 15.44 -12.29 4.17
CA GLU A 224 15.71 -11.69 2.87
C GLU A 224 16.38 -10.32 3.05
N ALA A 225 15.94 -9.54 4.05
CA ALA A 225 16.58 -8.30 4.44
C ALA A 225 18.07 -8.52 4.75
N LEU A 226 18.41 -9.55 5.53
CA LEU A 226 19.80 -9.88 5.83
C LEU A 226 20.60 -10.27 4.59
N LYS A 227 20.00 -10.96 3.61
CA LYS A 227 20.68 -11.27 2.35
C LYS A 227 20.97 -10.01 1.54
N TRP A 228 19.97 -9.14 1.37
CA TRP A 228 20.16 -7.86 0.69
C TRP A 228 21.20 -7.01 1.39
N GLU A 229 21.19 -6.97 2.72
CA GLU A 229 22.18 -6.21 3.47
C GLU A 229 23.60 -6.77 3.28
N ASN A 230 23.76 -8.09 3.23
CA ASN A 230 25.06 -8.68 2.89
C ASN A 230 25.49 -8.34 1.46
N THR A 231 24.57 -8.25 0.50
CA THR A 231 24.85 -7.77 -0.85
C THR A 231 25.22 -6.28 -0.87
N SER A 232 24.56 -5.45 -0.07
CA SER A 232 24.89 -4.03 0.11
C SER A 232 26.34 -3.86 0.58
N ILE A 233 26.74 -4.60 1.63
CA ILE A 233 28.12 -4.61 2.16
C ILE A 233 29.13 -5.08 1.11
N GLN A 234 28.78 -6.08 0.30
CA GLN A 234 29.65 -6.59 -0.78
C GLN A 234 29.84 -5.55 -1.89
N ASN A 235 28.81 -4.78 -2.21
CA ASN A 235 28.88 -3.71 -3.21
C ASN A 235 29.76 -2.55 -2.72
N GLU A 236 29.57 -2.12 -1.47
CA GLU A 236 30.40 -1.11 -0.83
C GLU A 236 30.39 -1.30 0.69
N ASP A 237 31.56 -1.42 1.30
CA ASP A 237 31.70 -1.70 2.72
C ASP A 237 31.66 -0.40 3.57
N ARG A 238 30.51 -0.08 4.19
CA ARG A 238 30.22 1.27 4.76
C ARG A 238 29.67 1.22 6.18
N PHE A 239 29.54 2.38 6.84
CA PHE A 239 28.93 2.44 8.17
C PHE A 239 27.45 2.01 8.14
N GLU A 240 26.70 2.54 7.17
CA GLU A 240 25.25 2.44 7.08
C GLU A 240 24.79 0.98 6.99
N ASN A 241 25.38 0.22 6.08
CA ASN A 241 24.98 -1.16 5.85
C ASN A 241 25.34 -2.12 7.01
N TRP A 242 26.46 -1.90 7.70
CA TRP A 242 26.76 -2.64 8.93
C TRP A 242 25.83 -2.25 10.10
N GLU A 243 25.40 -0.99 10.17
CA GLU A 243 24.41 -0.52 11.16
C GLU A 243 23.04 -1.17 10.90
N THR A 244 22.56 -1.14 9.65
CA THR A 244 21.32 -1.82 9.24
C THR A 244 21.40 -3.32 9.53
N LYS A 245 22.51 -3.98 9.20
CA LYS A 245 22.73 -5.41 9.48
C LYS A 245 22.63 -5.73 10.97
N SER A 246 23.22 -4.90 11.82
CA SER A 246 23.11 -5.04 13.28
C SER A 246 21.65 -4.97 13.74
N ARG A 247 20.88 -4.01 13.23
CA ARG A 247 19.45 -3.87 13.56
C ARG A 247 18.62 -5.05 13.07
N ILE A 248 18.89 -5.56 11.86
CA ILE A 248 18.25 -6.77 11.33
C ILE A 248 18.55 -7.97 12.23
N LEU A 249 19.81 -8.21 12.57
CA LEU A 249 20.22 -9.31 13.45
C LEU A 249 19.59 -9.20 14.85
N THR A 250 19.45 -7.97 15.37
CA THR A 250 18.73 -7.71 16.61
C THR A 250 17.26 -8.10 16.51
N ALA A 251 16.57 -7.69 15.44
CA ALA A 251 15.16 -8.04 15.18
C ALA A 251 14.97 -9.56 15.00
N MET A 252 15.98 -10.27 14.51
CA MET A 252 16.01 -11.73 14.41
C MET A 252 16.39 -12.44 15.73
N GLY A 253 16.68 -11.71 16.81
CA GLY A 253 17.11 -12.27 18.09
C GLY A 253 18.58 -12.77 18.13
N LYS A 254 19.38 -12.47 17.11
CA LYS A 254 20.79 -12.89 16.98
C LYS A 254 21.74 -11.88 17.62
N LYS A 255 21.66 -11.76 18.95
CA LYS A 255 22.32 -10.70 19.72
C LYS A 255 23.85 -10.63 19.53
N GLU A 256 24.56 -11.75 19.62
CA GLU A 256 26.03 -11.75 19.48
C GLU A 256 26.49 -11.29 18.10
N ASP A 257 25.78 -11.70 17.05
CA ASP A 257 26.10 -11.30 15.68
C ASP A 257 25.72 -9.83 15.44
N ALA A 258 24.63 -9.36 16.03
CA ALA A 258 24.26 -7.95 16.02
C ALA A 258 25.34 -7.08 16.67
N ASP A 259 25.82 -7.46 17.85
CA ASP A 259 26.87 -6.71 18.57
C ASP A 259 28.18 -6.66 17.76
N LYS A 260 28.56 -7.76 17.08
CA LYS A 260 29.71 -7.79 16.16
C LYS A 260 29.50 -6.86 14.97
N ALA A 261 28.32 -6.92 14.32
CA ALA A 261 28.00 -6.06 13.19
C ALA A 261 28.00 -4.57 13.59
N LEU A 262 27.47 -4.24 14.77
CA LEU A 262 27.50 -2.88 15.29
C LEU A 262 28.92 -2.40 15.58
N ALA A 263 29.77 -3.25 16.15
CA ALA A 263 31.18 -2.90 16.39
C ALA A 263 31.89 -2.59 15.06
N THR A 264 31.66 -3.38 14.01
CA THR A 264 32.17 -3.12 12.67
C THR A 264 31.63 -1.81 12.09
N ALA A 265 30.34 -1.51 12.27
CA ALA A 265 29.77 -0.23 11.86
C ALA A 265 30.50 0.94 12.55
N LEU A 266 30.58 0.93 13.89
CA LEU A 266 31.21 2.02 14.66
C LEU A 266 32.70 2.23 14.33
N ASP A 267 33.42 1.17 13.95
CA ASP A 267 34.79 1.28 13.46
C ASP A 267 34.86 2.07 12.13
N LYS A 268 33.91 1.84 11.23
CA LYS A 268 33.80 2.51 9.92
C LYS A 268 33.24 3.93 9.99
N ALA A 269 32.49 4.25 11.05
CA ALA A 269 31.84 5.55 11.19
C ALA A 269 32.85 6.70 11.13
N ASN A 270 32.57 7.69 10.29
CA ASN A 270 33.22 9.00 10.39
C ASN A 270 32.67 9.81 11.58
N ALA A 271 33.25 10.99 11.85
CA ALA A 271 32.85 11.82 12.98
C ALA A 271 31.36 12.21 12.93
N ILE A 272 30.84 12.54 11.74
CA ILE A 272 29.43 12.93 11.55
C ILE A 272 28.51 11.74 11.85
N GLN A 273 28.77 10.59 11.22
CA GLN A 273 27.97 9.37 11.39
C GLN A 273 27.95 8.92 12.86
N LEU A 274 29.11 8.88 13.52
CA LEU A 274 29.22 8.48 14.91
C LEU A 274 28.47 9.43 15.85
N TYR A 275 28.55 10.74 15.60
CA TYR A 275 27.80 11.73 16.37
C TYR A 275 26.28 11.59 16.17
N VAL A 276 25.83 11.42 14.92
CA VAL A 276 24.40 11.23 14.61
C VAL A 276 23.86 9.97 15.28
N TYR A 277 24.61 8.87 15.22
CA TYR A 277 24.25 7.62 15.90
C TYR A 277 24.16 7.80 17.42
N ALA A 278 25.18 8.41 18.04
CA ALA A 278 25.16 8.71 19.48
C ALA A 278 23.98 9.62 19.86
N ARG A 279 23.66 10.62 19.03
CA ARG A 279 22.52 11.51 19.26
C ARG A 279 21.17 10.79 19.13
N GLY A 280 21.06 9.85 18.20
CA GLY A 280 19.90 8.97 18.07
C GLY A 280 19.68 8.15 19.35
N LEU A 281 20.73 7.50 19.85
CA LEU A 281 20.68 6.75 21.11
C LEU A 281 20.23 7.62 22.29
N GLN A 282 20.77 8.83 22.41
CA GLN A 282 20.39 9.77 23.46
C GLN A 282 18.90 10.13 23.38
N ARG A 283 18.40 10.46 22.18
CA ARG A 283 16.98 10.82 21.97
C ARG A 283 16.02 9.66 22.25
N ASN A 284 16.47 8.43 21.99
CA ASN A 284 15.70 7.22 22.24
C ASN A 284 15.83 6.70 23.68
N GLY A 285 16.39 7.49 24.60
CA GLY A 285 16.50 7.16 26.03
C GLY A 285 17.74 6.35 26.41
N ASN A 286 18.58 5.94 25.46
CA ASN A 286 19.85 5.26 25.73
C ASN A 286 21.00 6.27 25.95
N THR A 287 20.77 7.17 26.91
CA THR A 287 21.68 8.27 27.25
C THR A 287 23.06 7.75 27.67
N LYS A 288 23.12 6.68 28.47
CA LYS A 288 24.40 6.11 28.92
C LYS A 288 25.30 5.74 27.74
N ARG A 289 24.77 4.97 26.77
CA ARG A 289 25.56 4.55 25.61
C ARG A 289 25.95 5.73 24.73
N ALA A 290 25.07 6.72 24.57
CA ALA A 290 25.39 7.93 23.82
C ALA A 290 26.64 8.65 24.39
N PHE A 291 26.72 8.80 25.71
CA PHE A 291 27.85 9.44 26.38
C PHE A 291 29.14 8.58 26.41
N GLU A 292 29.06 7.28 26.15
CA GLU A 292 30.24 6.45 25.86
C GLU A 292 30.79 6.66 24.44
N LEU A 293 29.93 7.09 23.50
CA LEU A 293 30.28 7.30 22.10
C LEU A 293 30.70 8.74 21.77
N TYR A 294 30.11 9.76 22.42
CA TYR A 294 30.49 11.17 22.16
C TYR A 294 32.00 11.44 22.28
N PRO A 295 32.73 10.91 23.29
CA PRO A 295 34.18 11.09 23.38
C PRO A 295 34.98 10.42 22.26
N GLN A 296 34.36 9.56 21.45
CA GLN A 296 35.01 8.89 20.32
C GLN A 296 34.88 9.70 19.02
N VAL A 297 33.91 10.62 18.92
CA VAL A 297 33.72 11.52 17.77
C VAL A 297 34.99 12.33 17.43
N PRO A 298 35.63 13.06 18.37
CA PRO A 298 36.86 13.80 18.08
C PRO A 298 38.06 12.91 17.73
N LYS A 299 38.01 11.61 18.03
CA LYS A 299 39.06 10.67 17.60
C LYS A 299 38.98 10.35 16.11
N LYS A 300 37.80 10.52 15.49
CA LYS A 300 37.59 10.31 14.05
C LYS A 300 38.02 11.53 13.23
N ASP A 301 37.71 12.73 13.71
CA ASP A 301 38.19 13.98 13.12
C ASP A 301 38.20 15.09 14.19
N PRO A 302 39.34 15.42 14.81
CA PRO A 302 39.38 16.35 15.93
C PRO A 302 39.05 17.80 15.56
N ASN A 303 39.20 18.19 14.29
CA ASN A 303 39.02 19.58 13.85
C ASN A 303 37.62 19.84 13.27
N HIS A 304 36.82 18.80 13.07
CA HIS A 304 35.46 18.95 12.56
C HIS A 304 34.54 19.60 13.60
N TRP A 305 33.67 20.51 13.18
CA TRP A 305 32.75 21.22 14.10
C TRP A 305 31.83 20.29 14.90
N ILE A 306 31.45 19.14 14.33
CA ILE A 306 30.70 18.07 15.02
C ILE A 306 31.46 17.50 16.22
N SER A 307 32.79 17.43 16.16
CA SER A 307 33.61 16.93 17.26
C SER A 307 33.61 17.89 18.45
N HIS A 308 33.70 19.19 18.18
CA HIS A 308 33.49 20.23 19.17
C HIS A 308 32.06 20.20 19.74
N LEU A 309 31.05 19.98 18.89
CA LEU A 309 29.67 19.82 19.36
C LEU A 309 29.49 18.59 20.27
N ALA A 310 30.16 17.48 19.96
CA ALA A 310 30.16 16.28 20.80
C ALA A 310 30.79 16.55 22.18
N LEU A 311 31.94 17.23 22.21
CA LEU A 311 32.61 17.62 23.45
C LEU A 311 31.78 18.60 24.27
N ALA A 312 31.16 19.60 23.63
CA ALA A 312 30.25 20.53 24.30
C ALA A 312 29.11 19.81 25.03
N ARG A 313 28.54 18.76 24.42
CA ARG A 313 27.52 17.93 25.06
C ARG A 313 28.07 17.16 26.26
N VAL A 314 29.24 16.56 26.11
CA VAL A 314 29.93 15.81 27.17
C VAL A 314 30.20 16.70 28.38
N ASP A 315 30.72 17.91 28.18
CA ASP A 315 31.06 18.82 29.27
C ASP A 315 29.81 19.44 29.91
N SER A 316 28.79 19.74 29.10
CA SER A 316 27.49 20.18 29.61
C SER A 316 26.85 19.14 30.53
N ASN A 317 26.92 17.86 30.16
CA ASN A 317 26.40 16.75 30.99
C ASN A 317 27.19 16.54 32.30
N LYS A 318 28.47 16.94 32.34
CA LYS A 318 29.27 16.95 33.58
C LYS A 318 29.01 18.19 34.45
N GLY A 319 28.26 19.18 33.95
CA GLY A 319 28.05 20.47 34.60
C GLY A 319 29.18 21.48 34.40
N ASP A 320 30.15 21.20 33.51
CA ASP A 320 31.22 22.15 33.14
C ASP A 320 30.74 23.05 31.99
N PHE A 321 29.81 23.95 32.32
CA PHE A 321 29.22 24.88 31.36
C PHE A 321 30.24 25.82 30.69
N PRO A 322 31.29 26.33 31.39
CA PRO A 322 32.33 27.12 30.74
C PRO A 322 33.10 26.34 29.67
N ALA A 323 33.53 25.10 29.95
CA ALA A 323 34.18 24.26 28.94
C ALA A 323 33.23 23.95 27.78
N ALA A 324 31.98 23.59 28.09
CA ALA A 324 30.97 23.31 27.09
C ALA A 324 30.70 24.51 26.16
N ALA A 325 30.61 25.73 26.72
CA ALA A 325 30.41 26.95 25.93
C ALA A 325 31.58 27.21 24.99
N LYS A 326 32.82 27.00 25.46
CA LYS A 326 34.03 27.12 24.63
C LYS A 326 34.02 26.15 23.45
N GLU A 327 33.69 24.88 23.69
CA GLU A 327 33.55 23.88 22.63
C GLU A 327 32.41 24.24 21.67
N MET A 328 31.27 24.70 22.18
CA MET A 328 30.15 25.16 21.34
C MET A 328 30.53 26.36 20.46
N THR A 329 31.33 27.31 20.96
CA THR A 329 31.85 28.41 20.14
C THR A 329 32.69 27.89 18.97
N GLN A 330 33.61 26.94 19.22
CA GLN A 330 34.40 26.31 18.15
C GLN A 330 33.51 25.58 17.15
N ALA A 331 32.48 24.86 17.63
CA ALA A 331 31.49 24.22 16.78
C ALA A 331 30.75 25.23 15.89
N ILE A 332 30.29 26.36 16.43
CA ILE A 332 29.63 27.43 15.65
C ILE A 332 30.58 28.02 14.60
N SER A 333 31.84 28.28 14.98
CA SER A 333 32.83 28.87 14.08
C SER A 333 33.16 27.95 12.90
N GLY A 334 33.25 26.65 13.12
CA GLY A 334 33.54 25.65 12.08
C GLY A 334 32.32 25.12 11.32
N ALA A 335 31.10 25.43 11.75
CA ALA A 335 29.88 24.91 11.14
C ALA A 335 29.49 25.68 9.85
N PRO A 336 28.85 25.01 8.87
CA PRO A 336 28.19 25.70 7.76
C PRO A 336 27.15 26.71 8.23
N ASP A 337 26.91 27.77 7.46
CA ASP A 337 25.97 28.85 7.83
C ASP A 337 24.55 28.33 8.05
N THR A 338 24.14 27.29 7.34
CA THR A 338 22.84 26.63 7.52
C THR A 338 22.68 25.93 8.88
N ASN A 339 23.77 25.62 9.57
CA ASN A 339 23.76 24.94 10.86
C ASN A 339 23.86 25.90 12.05
N LYS A 340 24.46 27.08 11.88
CA LYS A 340 24.67 28.05 12.98
C LYS A 340 23.39 28.44 13.73
N PRO A 341 22.23 28.68 13.07
CA PRO A 341 20.98 29.02 13.76
C PRO A 341 20.50 27.94 14.74
N PHE A 342 20.93 26.68 14.58
CA PHE A 342 20.60 25.59 15.51
C PHE A 342 21.58 25.45 16.67
N LEU A 343 22.79 26.02 16.55
CA LEU A 343 23.85 25.91 17.54
C LEU A 343 23.90 27.14 18.47
N GLU A 344 23.65 28.34 17.93
CA GLU A 344 23.66 29.59 18.71
C GLU A 344 22.68 29.58 19.91
N PRO A 345 21.44 29.03 19.80
CA PRO A 345 20.57 28.90 20.97
C PRO A 345 21.14 27.97 22.03
N LEU A 346 21.89 26.93 21.64
CA LEU A 346 22.54 26.02 22.58
C LEU A 346 23.68 26.72 23.32
N LEU A 347 24.45 27.57 22.65
CA LEU A 347 25.47 28.38 23.30
C LEU A 347 24.86 29.29 24.39
N LYS A 348 23.77 29.99 24.08
CA LYS A 348 23.07 30.85 25.05
C LYS A 348 22.59 30.06 26.28
N ARG A 349 22.09 28.83 26.09
CA ARG A 349 21.73 27.93 27.19
C ARG A 349 22.95 27.60 28.06
N LEU A 350 24.09 27.27 27.45
CA LEU A 350 25.32 26.98 28.18
C LEU A 350 25.82 28.19 28.99
N GLU A 351 25.80 29.39 28.41
CA GLU A 351 26.15 30.63 29.11
C GLU A 351 25.23 30.91 30.31
N ALA A 352 23.96 30.51 30.21
CA ALA A 352 22.98 30.55 31.29
C ALA A 352 23.09 29.38 32.29
N LYS A 353 24.12 28.52 32.16
CA LYS A 353 24.31 27.30 32.97
C LYS A 353 23.17 26.29 32.85
N ASP A 354 22.54 26.21 31.68
CA ASP A 354 21.52 25.23 31.33
C ASP A 354 22.12 24.09 30.49
N ASP A 355 21.70 22.86 30.79
CA ASP A 355 22.22 21.63 30.18
C ASP A 355 21.57 21.39 28.82
N ILE A 356 22.37 21.47 27.75
CA ILE A 356 21.91 21.33 26.35
C ILE A 356 21.52 19.91 25.95
N ASN A 357 21.62 18.96 26.88
CA ASN A 357 21.20 17.58 26.72
C ASN A 357 19.76 17.33 27.17
N LYS A 358 19.16 18.29 27.89
CA LYS A 358 17.78 18.25 28.36
C LYS A 358 16.83 18.99 27.42
#